data_AF-A0A1D7QLF4-F1
#
_entry.id   AF-A0A1D7QLF4-F1
#
_cell.length_a   1.000
_cell.length_b   1.000
_cell.length_c   1.000
_cell.angle_alpha   90.00
_cell.angle_beta   90.00
_cell.angle_gamma   90.00
#
_symmetry.space_group_name_H-M   'P 1'
#
loop_
_entity.id
_entity.type
_entity.pdbx_description
1 polymer ?
#
loop_
_entity_poly.entity_id
_entity_poly.type
_entity_poly.pdbx_seq_one_letter_code
_entity_poly.pdbx_strand_id
1 'polypeptide(L)'
;MCLGKQEKRAKSKVETEESNANLSVNKDHNMIRIILSFIAITLGISCSQAEHKSNINDSIAKETVSDKSPAIYGINAAEIAIRKGPGLKYGKVVNEKATQIIGETQYCEVGFSTKVVTLEREEEWTKIKVVDPEWLSDTYIGWVPSKVIITSEDQEKQSFGRLDPNDYQILKTNHNTIVENFHVLLKHKNFDKNYVYQFIKAFRKENCTKNCNVELYDSKSILNLIDVYPLEGQDYLKMADHLISISSFDASEDSSWYPCQNFKYNELGGKNWKKTPIK
;
A
#
# COMPACT_ATOMS: atom_id res chain seq x y z
N MET A 1 -45.13 21.27 -40.93
CA MET A 1 -44.96 22.56 -40.22
C MET A 1 -46.35 23.03 -39.80
N CYS A 2 -46.97 22.45 -38.76
CA CYS A 2 -46.68 22.47 -37.31
C CYS A 2 -47.12 23.77 -36.60
N LEU A 3 -48.43 23.97 -36.54
CA LEU A 3 -49.21 24.78 -35.59
C LEU A 3 -50.62 24.15 -35.60
N GLY A 4 -51.40 23.95 -34.54
CA GLY A 4 -51.31 24.10 -33.10
C GLY A 4 -52.65 23.58 -32.55
N LYS A 5 -52.70 23.12 -31.30
CA LYS A 5 -53.98 22.95 -30.58
C LYS A 5 -53.77 23.08 -29.08
N GLN A 6 -54.39 24.11 -28.52
CA GLN A 6 -54.65 24.28 -27.09
C GLN A 6 -56.06 23.76 -26.74
N GLU A 7 -56.33 23.73 -25.42
CA GLU A 7 -57.55 23.38 -24.67
C GLU A 7 -57.71 21.89 -24.31
N LYS A 8 -58.04 21.47 -23.07
CA LYS A 8 -58.72 22.14 -21.96
C LYS A 8 -58.48 21.40 -20.62
N ARG A 9 -58.63 22.15 -19.51
CA ARG A 9 -58.68 21.72 -18.10
C ARG A 9 -59.78 20.70 -17.80
N ALA A 10 -59.53 19.81 -16.84
CA ALA A 10 -60.47 19.43 -15.78
C ALA A 10 -59.74 19.16 -14.46
N LYS A 11 -60.29 19.67 -13.35
CA LYS A 11 -59.82 19.56 -11.96
C LYS A 11 -60.74 18.59 -11.18
N SER A 12 -60.17 17.79 -10.28
CA SER A 12 -60.67 17.46 -8.92
C SER A 12 -59.49 16.80 -8.17
N LYS A 13 -58.94 17.26 -7.02
CA LYS A 13 -59.46 17.43 -5.64
C LYS A 13 -60.12 16.11 -5.18
N VAL A 14 -59.79 15.39 -4.09
CA VAL A 14 -59.31 15.61 -2.70
C VAL A 14 -58.81 14.21 -2.21
N GLU A 15 -57.81 13.95 -1.35
CA GLU A 15 -57.78 13.90 0.14
C GLU A 15 -56.43 13.20 0.52
N THR A 16 -55.45 13.86 1.15
CA THR A 16 -54.97 13.69 2.55
C THR A 16 -55.23 12.34 3.24
N GLU A 17 -54.14 11.66 3.62
CA GLU A 17 -54.04 10.96 4.91
C GLU A 17 -52.56 10.94 5.38
N GLU A 18 -52.32 11.62 6.50
CA GLU A 18 -51.14 11.51 7.34
C GLU A 18 -51.26 10.23 8.19
N SER A 19 -50.15 9.50 8.37
CA SER A 19 -49.98 8.68 9.57
C SER A 19 -48.54 8.72 10.04
N ASN A 20 -48.33 9.49 11.11
CA ASN A 20 -47.20 9.43 12.01
C ASN A 20 -47.10 8.05 12.67
N ALA A 21 -45.88 7.53 12.85
CA ALA A 21 -45.52 6.73 14.01
C ALA A 21 -44.02 6.84 14.29
N ASN A 22 -43.70 7.61 15.32
CA ASN A 22 -42.45 7.57 16.07
C ASN A 22 -42.18 6.16 16.62
N LEU A 23 -40.92 5.74 16.67
CA LEU A 23 -40.28 4.90 17.71
C LEU A 23 -38.82 4.70 17.26
N SER A 24 -37.75 4.77 18.03
CA SER A 24 -37.49 5.12 19.42
C SER A 24 -35.96 5.23 19.51
N VAL A 25 -35.46 6.29 20.14
CA VAL A 25 -34.08 6.37 20.60
C VAL A 25 -33.85 5.21 21.57
N ASN A 26 -32.85 4.37 21.32
CA ASN A 26 -32.33 3.47 22.35
C ASN A 26 -30.82 3.70 22.52
N LYS A 27 -30.48 4.25 23.67
CA LYS A 27 -29.14 4.42 24.22
C LYS A 27 -28.94 3.31 25.25
N ASP A 28 -28.11 2.33 24.95
CA ASP A 28 -27.52 1.41 25.93
C ASP A 28 -26.00 1.60 25.83
N HIS A 29 -25.31 2.36 26.69
CA HIS A 29 -24.95 2.05 28.08
C HIS A 29 -24.52 0.59 28.31
N ASN A 30 -23.37 0.20 27.75
CA ASN A 30 -22.55 -0.86 28.33
C ASN A 30 -21.32 -0.30 29.01
N MET A 31 -21.49 -0.19 30.33
CA MET A 31 -20.54 0.14 31.38
C MET A 31 -19.53 -1.01 31.53
N ILE A 32 -18.31 -0.89 30.99
CA ILE A 32 -17.20 -1.77 31.37
C ILE A 32 -16.50 -1.18 32.58
N ARG A 33 -16.82 -1.77 33.75
CA ARG A 33 -16.13 -1.58 35.02
C ARG A 33 -14.75 -2.24 34.94
N ILE A 34 -13.68 -1.45 34.82
CA ILE A 34 -12.32 -1.93 35.07
C ILE A 34 -12.07 -1.79 36.58
N ILE A 35 -12.12 -2.93 37.28
CA ILE A 35 -11.74 -3.04 38.68
C ILE A 35 -10.21 -3.02 38.75
N LEU A 36 -9.69 -2.03 39.50
CA LEU A 36 -8.32 -1.96 39.97
C LEU A 36 -7.98 -3.17 40.85
N SER A 37 -6.84 -3.79 40.61
CA SER A 37 -6.22 -4.71 41.57
C SER A 37 -4.71 -4.47 41.58
N PHE A 38 -4.30 -3.52 42.42
CA PHE A 38 -2.95 -3.40 42.92
C PHE A 38 -2.69 -4.55 43.90
N ILE A 39 -1.73 -5.42 43.60
CA ILE A 39 -1.11 -6.28 44.61
C ILE A 39 0.37 -5.97 44.59
N ALA A 40 0.77 -5.15 45.56
CA ALA A 40 2.14 -4.99 46.00
C ALA A 40 2.50 -6.21 46.86
N ILE A 41 3.54 -6.94 46.48
CA ILE A 41 4.25 -7.86 47.38
C ILE A 41 5.70 -7.41 47.41
N THR A 42 6.01 -6.61 48.42
CA THR A 42 7.35 -6.44 48.95
C THR A 42 7.61 -7.54 49.98
N LEU A 43 8.62 -8.36 49.74
CA LEU A 43 9.33 -9.06 50.82
C LEU A 43 10.82 -8.88 50.57
N GLY A 44 11.44 -8.07 51.42
CA GLY A 44 12.88 -8.05 51.61
C GLY A 44 13.30 -9.21 52.50
N ILE A 45 14.45 -9.81 52.18
CA ILE A 45 15.30 -10.50 53.14
C ILE A 45 16.71 -9.94 53.00
N SER A 46 17.26 -9.67 54.18
CA SER A 46 18.49 -8.98 54.54
C SER A 46 19.76 -9.82 54.35
N CYS A 47 20.88 -9.10 54.31
CA CYS A 47 22.32 -9.43 54.29
C CYS A 47 22.81 -10.80 54.79
N SER A 48 23.88 -11.29 54.14
CA SER A 48 25.09 -11.79 54.81
C SER A 48 26.30 -11.74 53.87
N GLN A 49 27.34 -10.99 54.26
CA GLN A 49 28.70 -11.10 53.72
C GLN A 49 29.37 -12.37 54.24
N ALA A 50 30.09 -13.08 53.38
CA ALA A 50 31.23 -13.89 53.76
C ALA A 50 32.19 -13.98 52.57
N GLU A 51 33.41 -13.47 52.77
CA GLU A 51 34.53 -13.65 51.85
C GLU A 51 34.99 -15.10 51.87
N HIS A 52 35.20 -15.70 50.69
CA HIS A 52 36.23 -16.72 50.53
C HIS A 52 36.85 -16.61 49.13
N LYS A 53 38.16 -16.35 49.11
CA LYS A 53 39.00 -16.41 47.91
C LYS A 53 39.06 -17.85 47.41
N SER A 54 38.87 -18.04 46.11
CA SER A 54 39.61 -19.05 45.33
C SER A 54 39.66 -18.63 43.87
N ASN A 55 40.87 -18.29 43.41
CA ASN A 55 41.24 -18.15 42.01
C ASN A 55 41.00 -19.47 41.27
N ILE A 56 40.14 -19.48 40.25
CA ILE A 56 40.35 -20.28 39.04
C ILE A 56 39.93 -19.41 37.86
N ASN A 57 40.91 -19.13 37.00
CA ASN A 57 40.71 -18.58 35.66
C ASN A 57 39.79 -19.53 34.89
N ASP A 58 38.63 -19.04 34.47
CA ASP A 58 38.11 -19.45 33.18
C ASP A 58 37.43 -18.25 32.52
N SER A 59 38.05 -17.85 31.42
CA SER A 59 37.62 -16.79 30.53
C SER A 59 36.33 -17.19 29.86
N ILE A 60 35.21 -16.66 30.34
CA ILE A 60 34.04 -16.41 29.51
C ILE A 60 33.93 -14.90 29.43
N ALA A 61 34.64 -14.33 28.45
CA ALA A 61 34.30 -13.02 27.94
C ALA A 61 32.84 -13.13 27.47
N LYS A 62 31.92 -12.60 28.28
CA LYS A 62 30.62 -12.16 27.77
C LYS A 62 30.96 -11.16 26.67
N GLU A 63 30.83 -11.58 25.42
CA GLU A 63 30.71 -10.63 24.32
C GLU A 63 29.53 -9.72 24.68
N THR A 64 29.90 -8.52 25.10
CA THR A 64 29.04 -7.34 25.08
C THR A 64 28.40 -7.31 23.70
N VAL A 65 27.10 -7.58 23.68
CA VAL A 65 26.21 -7.41 22.53
C VAL A 65 26.52 -6.04 21.94
N SER A 66 27.06 -6.06 20.72
CA SER A 66 27.39 -4.84 19.99
C SER A 66 26.12 -4.00 19.86
N ASP A 67 26.17 -2.76 20.36
CA ASP A 67 25.17 -1.68 20.21
C ASP A 67 24.99 -1.22 18.75
N LYS A 68 25.03 -2.16 17.79
CA LYS A 68 24.65 -1.87 16.42
C LYS A 68 23.15 -2.09 16.30
N SER A 69 22.41 -1.00 16.17
CA SER A 69 21.03 -1.03 15.72
C SER A 69 20.90 -1.98 14.52
N PRO A 70 19.86 -2.83 14.48
CA PRO A 70 19.70 -3.78 13.40
C PRO A 70 19.63 -3.04 12.06
N ALA A 71 20.36 -3.56 11.06
CA ALA A 71 20.34 -3.00 9.73
C ALA A 71 18.92 -3.09 9.13
N ILE A 72 18.48 -1.99 8.52
CA ILE A 72 17.18 -1.87 7.86
C ILE A 72 17.38 -2.05 6.35
N TYR A 73 16.58 -2.91 5.75
CA TYR A 73 16.64 -3.27 4.34
C TYR A 73 15.32 -2.95 3.63
N GLY A 74 15.39 -2.69 2.33
CA GLY A 74 14.23 -2.56 1.45
C GLY A 74 13.86 -3.88 0.76
N ILE A 75 12.74 -3.88 0.06
CA ILE A 75 12.23 -5.01 -0.73
C ILE A 75 12.23 -4.67 -2.22
N ASN A 76 12.81 -5.54 -3.04
CA ASN A 76 12.89 -5.42 -4.50
C ASN A 76 11.85 -6.28 -5.21
N ALA A 77 10.61 -6.17 -4.79
CA ALA A 77 9.51 -6.88 -5.42
C ALA A 77 8.22 -6.11 -5.16
N ALA A 78 7.31 -6.16 -6.11
CA ALA A 78 6.05 -5.46 -6.00
C ALA A 78 5.18 -6.03 -4.88
N GLU A 79 5.01 -7.36 -4.86
CA GLU A 79 4.15 -8.08 -3.91
C GLU A 79 4.79 -9.46 -3.63
N ILE A 80 5.24 -9.69 -2.40
CA ILE A 80 5.77 -10.98 -1.94
C ILE A 80 5.04 -11.39 -0.67
N ALA A 81 4.35 -12.52 -0.73
CA ALA A 81 3.71 -13.09 0.45
C ALA A 81 4.75 -13.57 1.47
N ILE A 82 4.55 -13.17 2.72
CA ILE A 82 5.32 -13.64 3.87
C ILE A 82 4.90 -15.09 4.18
N ARG A 83 5.88 -15.97 4.42
CA ARG A 83 5.64 -17.40 4.71
C ARG A 83 5.92 -17.77 6.16
N LYS A 84 5.25 -18.81 6.63
CA LYS A 84 5.42 -19.36 7.97
C LYS A 84 6.78 -20.07 8.16
N GLY A 85 7.47 -20.44 7.08
CA GLY A 85 8.76 -21.12 7.11
C GLY A 85 9.56 -20.90 5.82
N PRO A 86 10.84 -21.32 5.79
CA PRO A 86 11.77 -21.12 4.67
C PRO A 86 11.44 -22.06 3.52
N GLY A 87 10.71 -21.57 2.51
CA GLY A 87 10.39 -22.36 1.31
C GLY A 87 8.93 -22.29 0.88
N LEU A 88 8.68 -22.68 -0.36
CA LEU A 88 7.33 -22.68 -0.94
C LEU A 88 6.40 -23.73 -0.32
N LYS A 89 6.95 -24.77 0.33
CA LYS A 89 6.20 -25.81 1.06
C LYS A 89 5.46 -25.28 2.29
N TYR A 90 5.91 -24.14 2.83
CA TYR A 90 5.29 -23.53 4.00
C TYR A 90 4.16 -22.59 3.58
N GLY A 91 3.06 -22.64 4.35
CA GLY A 91 1.91 -21.76 4.15
C GLY A 91 2.26 -20.28 4.30
N LYS A 92 1.40 -19.42 3.76
CA LYS A 92 1.50 -17.96 3.90
C LYS A 92 1.04 -17.52 5.31
N VAL A 93 1.55 -16.37 5.76
CA VAL A 93 1.08 -15.70 6.98
C VAL A 93 -0.24 -14.99 6.67
N VAL A 94 -1.25 -15.18 7.51
CA VAL A 94 -2.59 -14.59 7.33
C VAL A 94 -2.62 -13.19 7.94
N ASN A 95 -3.21 -12.23 7.23
CA ASN A 95 -3.53 -10.92 7.76
C ASN A 95 -4.91 -11.00 8.44
N GLU A 96 -4.92 -11.32 9.73
CA GLU A 96 -6.14 -11.54 10.52
C GLU A 96 -7.06 -10.31 10.50
N LYS A 97 -6.49 -9.10 10.66
CA LYS A 97 -7.27 -7.85 10.69
C LYS A 97 -7.98 -7.62 9.36
N ALA A 98 -7.27 -7.75 8.24
CA ALA A 98 -7.86 -7.56 6.92
C ALA A 98 -8.87 -8.68 6.60
N THR A 99 -8.57 -9.92 6.97
CA THR A 99 -9.47 -11.07 6.79
C THR A 99 -10.79 -10.87 7.51
N GLN A 100 -10.76 -10.37 8.75
CA GLN A 100 -11.97 -10.10 9.54
C GLN A 100 -12.83 -8.98 8.94
N ILE A 101 -12.20 -7.94 8.39
CA ILE A 101 -12.93 -6.79 7.81
C ILE A 101 -13.53 -7.16 6.44
N ILE A 102 -12.77 -7.87 5.61
CA ILE A 102 -13.15 -8.18 4.22
C ILE A 102 -14.06 -9.41 4.16
N GLY A 103 -13.95 -10.32 5.13
CA GLY A 103 -14.68 -11.60 5.12
C GLY A 103 -14.04 -12.67 4.23
N GLU A 104 -12.87 -12.39 3.64
CA GLU A 104 -12.09 -13.32 2.82
C GLU A 104 -10.65 -13.39 3.32
N THR A 105 -10.03 -14.57 3.26
CA THR A 105 -8.65 -14.77 3.72
C THR A 105 -7.67 -13.87 2.97
N GLN A 106 -7.11 -12.91 3.69
CA GLN A 106 -6.03 -12.05 3.24
C GLN A 106 -4.70 -12.54 3.80
N TYR A 107 -3.63 -12.37 3.03
CA TYR A 107 -2.27 -12.75 3.44
C TYR A 107 -1.40 -11.52 3.67
N CYS A 108 -0.41 -11.65 4.54
CA CYS A 108 0.60 -10.61 4.73
C CYS A 108 1.54 -10.61 3.52
N GLU A 109 1.71 -9.45 2.89
CA GLU A 109 2.56 -9.26 1.72
C GLU A 109 3.45 -8.02 1.91
N VAL A 110 4.70 -8.11 1.45
CA VAL A 110 5.66 -7.00 1.45
C VAL A 110 5.95 -6.55 0.02
N GLY A 111 6.24 -5.27 -0.13
CA GLY A 111 6.45 -4.61 -1.43
C GLY A 111 7.51 -3.51 -1.36
N PHE A 112 7.67 -2.76 -2.45
CA PHE A 112 8.71 -1.72 -2.59
C PHE A 112 8.76 -0.69 -1.47
N SER A 113 7.61 -0.30 -0.91
CA SER A 113 7.51 0.68 0.18
C SER A 113 7.83 0.14 1.57
N THR A 114 7.99 -1.18 1.73
CA THR A 114 8.23 -1.79 3.04
C THR A 114 9.72 -1.80 3.39
N LYS A 115 10.02 -1.48 4.65
CA LYS A 115 11.36 -1.67 5.22
C LYS A 115 11.33 -2.76 6.28
N VAL A 116 12.39 -3.55 6.32
CA VAL A 116 12.47 -4.77 7.13
C VAL A 116 13.79 -4.87 7.86
N VAL A 117 13.79 -5.56 8.99
CA VAL A 117 14.99 -6.09 9.62
C VAL A 117 15.06 -7.60 9.41
N THR A 118 16.26 -8.13 9.25
CA THR A 118 16.49 -9.58 9.12
C THR A 118 16.64 -10.20 10.50
N LEU A 119 15.90 -11.28 10.76
CA LEU A 119 15.94 -12.01 12.04
C LEU A 119 16.78 -13.29 11.93
N GLU A 120 16.54 -14.09 10.89
CA GLU A 120 17.15 -15.41 10.68
C GLU A 120 17.37 -15.63 9.19
N ARG A 121 18.32 -16.50 8.83
CA ARG A 121 18.55 -16.91 7.44
C ARG A 121 18.71 -18.42 7.36
N GLU A 122 18.03 -19.02 6.39
CA GLU A 122 18.09 -20.45 6.10
C GLU A 122 18.10 -20.63 4.58
N GLU A 123 19.21 -21.15 4.05
CA GLU A 123 19.41 -21.33 2.60
C GLU A 123 19.12 -20.04 1.79
N GLU A 124 18.19 -20.13 0.83
CA GLU A 124 17.73 -19.04 -0.03
C GLU A 124 16.61 -18.20 0.58
N TRP A 125 16.31 -18.38 1.87
CA TRP A 125 15.22 -17.70 2.57
C TRP A 125 15.74 -16.91 3.76
N THR A 126 15.11 -15.77 4.00
CA THR A 126 15.42 -14.90 5.13
C THR A 126 14.12 -14.60 5.87
N LYS A 127 14.16 -14.77 7.19
CA LYS A 127 13.09 -14.36 8.08
C LYS A 127 13.24 -12.87 8.35
N ILE A 128 12.16 -12.14 8.11
CA ILE A 128 12.08 -10.69 8.23
C ILE A 128 11.05 -10.30 9.29
N LYS A 129 11.21 -9.08 9.80
CA LYS A 129 10.16 -8.32 10.48
C LYS A 129 10.03 -6.97 9.78
N VAL A 130 8.81 -6.60 9.39
CA VAL A 130 8.54 -5.24 8.89
C VAL A 130 8.74 -4.24 10.03
N VAL A 131 9.41 -3.14 9.73
CA VAL A 131 9.62 -2.02 10.66
C VAL A 131 9.06 -0.72 10.11
N ASP A 132 8.80 -0.65 8.80
CA ASP A 132 8.14 0.47 8.14
C ASP A 132 7.18 -0.08 7.07
N PRO A 133 5.88 0.27 7.11
CA PRO A 133 5.25 1.13 8.13
C PRO A 133 5.06 0.41 9.48
N GLU A 134 5.14 1.20 10.56
CA GLU A 134 5.13 0.69 11.95
C GLU A 134 3.89 -0.15 12.29
N TRP A 135 2.72 0.22 11.76
CA TRP A 135 1.44 -0.46 12.03
C TRP A 135 1.38 -1.91 11.51
N LEU A 136 2.35 -2.33 10.68
CA LEU A 136 2.51 -3.72 10.22
C LEU A 136 3.47 -4.53 11.10
N SER A 137 4.25 -3.88 11.95
CA SER A 137 5.44 -4.50 12.57
C SER A 137 5.13 -5.68 13.49
N ASP A 138 3.99 -5.68 14.16
CA ASP A 138 3.59 -6.76 15.08
C ASP A 138 3.15 -8.03 14.36
N THR A 139 2.66 -7.94 13.12
CA THR A 139 2.03 -9.06 12.41
C THR A 139 2.81 -9.51 11.18
N TYR A 140 3.62 -8.64 10.58
CA TYR A 140 4.35 -8.94 9.34
C TYR A 140 5.73 -9.48 9.67
N ILE A 141 5.73 -10.70 10.21
CA ILE A 141 6.93 -11.46 10.60
C ILE A 141 6.88 -12.83 9.91
N GLY A 142 7.96 -13.20 9.22
CA GLY A 142 8.07 -14.51 8.58
C GLY A 142 9.08 -14.51 7.44
N TRP A 143 8.99 -15.49 6.55
CA TRP A 143 10.04 -15.81 5.59
C TRP A 143 9.73 -15.30 4.19
N VAL A 144 10.75 -14.72 3.55
CA VAL A 144 10.75 -14.29 2.14
C VAL A 144 12.00 -14.81 1.42
N PRO A 145 12.01 -14.91 0.08
CA PRO A 145 13.22 -15.26 -0.66
C PRO A 145 14.31 -14.22 -0.41
N SER A 146 15.52 -14.64 -0.03
CA SER A 146 16.63 -13.74 0.32
C SER A 146 16.99 -12.77 -0.81
N LYS A 147 16.79 -13.16 -2.07
CA LYS A 147 17.05 -12.33 -3.26
C LYS A 147 16.17 -11.09 -3.37
N VAL A 148 15.04 -11.02 -2.65
CA VAL A 148 14.16 -9.85 -2.68
C VAL A 148 14.58 -8.78 -1.68
N ILE A 149 15.49 -9.09 -0.76
CA ILE A 149 15.97 -8.14 0.24
C ILE A 149 17.15 -7.38 -0.36
N ILE A 150 17.09 -6.05 -0.32
CA ILE A 150 18.14 -5.19 -0.85
C ILE A 150 18.52 -4.11 0.16
N THR A 151 19.80 -3.75 0.19
CA THR A 151 20.25 -2.60 0.99
C THR A 151 19.83 -1.30 0.31
N SER A 152 19.82 -0.20 1.06
CA SER A 152 19.66 1.14 0.47
C SER A 152 20.75 1.44 -0.58
N GLU A 153 21.96 0.93 -0.38
CA GLU A 153 23.05 1.06 -1.36
C GLU A 153 22.78 0.26 -2.64
N ASP A 154 22.21 -0.94 -2.53
CA ASP A 154 21.79 -1.73 -3.69
C ASP A 154 20.65 -1.05 -4.44
N GLN A 155 19.73 -0.38 -3.73
CA GLN A 155 18.68 0.43 -4.35
C GLN A 155 19.23 1.62 -5.15
N GLU A 156 20.35 2.19 -4.73
CA GLU A 156 21.05 3.23 -5.48
C GLU A 156 21.79 2.67 -6.69
N LYS A 157 22.43 1.49 -6.55
CA LYS A 157 23.14 0.82 -7.66
C LYS A 157 22.20 0.24 -8.73
N GLN A 158 21.00 -0.17 -8.33
CA GLN A 158 19.96 -0.68 -9.24
C GLN A 158 19.13 0.41 -9.89
N SER A 159 19.40 1.69 -9.60
CA SER A 159 18.70 2.78 -10.28
C SER A 159 18.84 2.60 -11.79
N PHE A 160 17.74 2.74 -12.53
CA PHE A 160 17.84 3.07 -13.94
C PHE A 160 18.92 4.14 -14.08
N GLY A 161 19.82 3.94 -15.04
CA GLY A 161 20.74 4.99 -15.43
C GLY A 161 19.95 6.18 -15.97
N ARG A 162 20.53 6.90 -16.92
CA ARG A 162 19.76 7.92 -17.61
C ARG A 162 18.56 7.29 -18.33
N LEU A 163 17.36 7.83 -18.13
CA LEU A 163 16.19 7.41 -18.90
C LEU A 163 16.43 7.68 -20.39
N ASP A 164 16.08 6.73 -21.26
CA ASP A 164 16.07 6.96 -22.70
C ASP A 164 14.87 7.84 -23.05
N PRO A 165 15.07 9.06 -23.62
CA PRO A 165 13.96 9.91 -24.06
C PRO A 165 13.06 9.26 -25.13
N ASN A 166 13.53 8.19 -25.79
CA ASN A 166 12.74 7.42 -26.73
C ASN A 166 11.78 6.44 -26.05
N ASP A 167 11.96 6.11 -24.77
CA ASP A 167 11.11 5.16 -24.04
C ASP A 167 9.86 5.79 -23.42
N TYR A 168 9.84 7.12 -23.29
CA TYR A 168 8.70 7.84 -22.73
C TYR A 168 8.41 9.15 -23.45
N GLN A 169 7.29 9.77 -23.12
CA GLN A 169 6.97 11.15 -23.50
C GLN A 169 6.18 11.80 -22.37
N ILE A 170 6.60 12.99 -21.93
CA ILE A 170 5.76 13.83 -21.09
C ILE A 170 4.62 14.39 -21.96
N LEU A 171 3.39 13.99 -21.64
CA LEU A 171 2.17 14.39 -22.35
C LEU A 171 1.68 15.75 -21.88
N LYS A 172 1.72 15.98 -20.56
CA LYS A 172 1.26 17.21 -19.92
C LYS A 172 2.01 17.40 -18.61
N THR A 173 2.22 18.66 -18.24
CA THR A 173 2.73 19.03 -16.93
C THR A 173 1.90 20.15 -16.33
N ASN A 174 1.48 19.99 -15.08
CA ASN A 174 0.80 21.03 -14.31
C ASN A 174 1.63 21.38 -13.08
N HIS A 175 2.14 22.61 -13.01
CA HIS A 175 2.94 23.07 -11.88
C HIS A 175 2.13 24.02 -11.00
N ASN A 176 2.04 23.73 -9.70
CA ASN A 176 1.64 24.72 -8.71
C ASN A 176 2.82 25.03 -7.76
N THR A 177 2.57 25.87 -6.76
CA THR A 177 3.62 26.30 -5.83
C THR A 177 4.21 25.13 -5.03
N ILE A 178 3.40 24.12 -4.70
CA ILE A 178 3.73 23.02 -3.79
C ILE A 178 4.06 21.72 -4.55
N VAL A 179 3.35 21.42 -5.63
CA VAL A 179 3.37 20.12 -6.32
C VAL A 179 3.46 20.30 -7.83
N GLU A 180 4.24 19.45 -8.48
CA GLU A 180 4.27 19.27 -9.93
C GLU A 180 3.50 18.01 -10.32
N ASN A 181 2.70 18.04 -11.37
CA ASN A 181 1.98 16.87 -11.86
C ASN A 181 2.50 16.54 -13.25
N PHE A 182 3.05 15.35 -13.43
CA PHE A 182 3.55 14.85 -14.70
C PHE A 182 2.63 13.75 -15.21
N HIS A 183 2.09 13.95 -16.40
CA HIS A 183 1.35 12.92 -17.14
C HIS A 183 2.28 12.37 -18.23
N VAL A 184 2.64 11.09 -18.12
CA VAL A 184 3.73 10.50 -18.89
C VAL A 184 3.24 9.29 -19.66
N LEU A 185 3.49 9.28 -20.97
CA LEU A 185 3.32 8.10 -21.80
C LEU A 185 4.55 7.21 -21.68
N LEU A 186 4.35 5.95 -21.29
CA LEU A 186 5.30 4.88 -21.53
C LEU A 186 5.12 4.35 -22.96
N LYS A 187 6.19 4.37 -23.76
CA LYS A 187 6.17 3.85 -25.14
C LYS A 187 6.49 2.36 -25.17
N HIS A 188 7.08 1.83 -24.11
CA HIS A 188 7.37 0.42 -23.97
C HIS A 188 6.07 -0.39 -23.81
N LYS A 189 5.87 -1.43 -24.63
CA LYS A 189 4.62 -2.21 -24.64
C LYS A 189 4.56 -3.27 -23.54
N ASN A 190 5.71 -3.81 -23.13
CA ASN A 190 5.81 -4.92 -22.18
C ASN A 190 6.55 -4.46 -20.92
N PHE A 191 5.83 -4.00 -19.90
CA PHE A 191 6.42 -3.63 -18.61
C PHE A 191 5.82 -4.48 -17.51
N ASP A 192 6.59 -4.71 -16.46
CA ASP A 192 6.08 -5.25 -15.20
C ASP A 192 6.06 -4.16 -14.11
N LYS A 193 5.55 -4.51 -12.93
CA LYS A 193 5.46 -3.57 -11.80
C LYS A 193 6.85 -3.06 -11.36
N ASN A 194 7.89 -3.87 -11.51
CA ASN A 194 9.26 -3.50 -11.13
C ASN A 194 9.85 -2.48 -12.10
N TYR A 195 9.70 -2.69 -13.41
CA TYR A 195 10.08 -1.72 -14.44
C TYR A 195 9.45 -0.36 -14.17
N VAL A 196 8.13 -0.34 -13.93
CA VAL A 196 7.39 0.92 -13.71
C VAL A 196 7.83 1.60 -12.41
N TYR A 197 8.03 0.86 -11.31
CA TYR A 197 8.56 1.42 -10.06
C TYR A 197 9.92 2.09 -10.29
N GLN A 198 10.85 1.38 -10.93
CA GLN A 198 12.18 1.89 -11.20
C GLN A 198 12.19 3.07 -12.20
N PHE A 199 11.31 3.03 -13.21
CA PHE A 199 11.08 4.15 -14.12
C PHE A 199 10.64 5.40 -13.36
N ILE A 200 9.63 5.29 -12.47
CA ILE A 200 9.13 6.43 -11.69
C ILE A 200 10.25 7.01 -10.82
N LYS A 201 11.04 6.15 -10.17
CA LYS A 201 12.16 6.59 -9.33
C LYS A 201 13.19 7.40 -10.12
N ALA A 202 13.60 6.91 -11.29
CA ALA A 202 14.52 7.64 -12.18
C ALA A 202 13.88 8.90 -12.77
N PHE A 203 12.61 8.84 -13.17
CA PHE A 203 11.87 9.97 -13.71
C PHE A 203 11.82 11.13 -12.71
N ARG A 204 11.51 10.83 -11.45
CA ARG A 204 11.49 11.82 -10.36
C ARG A 204 12.86 12.47 -10.19
N LYS A 205 13.94 11.69 -10.19
CA LYS A 205 15.32 12.18 -10.07
C LYS A 205 15.71 13.11 -11.22
N GLU A 206 15.26 12.83 -12.45
CA GLU A 206 15.61 13.61 -13.64
C GLU A 206 14.72 14.84 -13.88
N ASN A 207 13.44 14.79 -13.49
CA ASN A 207 12.44 15.76 -13.96
C ASN A 207 11.76 16.56 -12.84
N CYS A 208 11.70 16.04 -11.61
CA CYS A 208 11.00 16.74 -10.53
C CYS A 208 11.94 17.75 -9.85
N THR A 209 11.51 19.01 -9.79
CA THR A 209 12.23 20.07 -9.09
C THR A 209 11.74 20.26 -7.65
N LYS A 210 10.56 19.70 -7.34
CA LYS A 210 9.94 19.66 -6.01
C LYS A 210 9.08 18.39 -5.90
N ASN A 211 8.28 18.30 -4.84
CA ASN A 211 7.27 17.24 -4.68
C ASN A 211 6.43 17.11 -5.96
N CYS A 212 6.29 15.88 -6.48
CA CYS A 212 5.61 15.66 -7.74
C CYS A 212 4.70 14.42 -7.73
N ASN A 213 3.61 14.50 -8.49
CA ASN A 213 2.81 13.36 -8.89
C ASN A 213 3.28 12.88 -10.27
N VAL A 214 3.35 11.56 -10.46
CA VAL A 214 3.70 10.94 -11.72
C VAL A 214 2.58 9.98 -12.10
N GLU A 215 1.90 10.26 -13.20
CA GLU A 215 0.82 9.45 -13.75
C GLU A 215 1.28 8.83 -15.07
N LEU A 216 1.21 7.50 -15.17
CA LEU A 216 1.71 6.76 -16.31
C LEU A 216 0.58 6.20 -17.18
N TYR A 217 0.75 6.35 -18.49
CA TYR A 217 -0.21 5.94 -19.50
C TYR A 217 0.48 5.07 -20.57
N ASP A 218 -0.24 4.15 -21.21
CA ASP A 218 0.29 3.36 -22.34
C ASP A 218 -0.20 3.84 -23.72
N SER A 219 -1.04 4.87 -23.76
CA SER A 219 -1.61 5.39 -24.99
C SER A 219 -1.78 6.89 -24.96
N LYS A 220 -1.47 7.57 -26.07
CA LYS A 220 -1.75 9.01 -26.24
C LYS A 220 -3.23 9.32 -26.42
N SER A 221 -4.07 8.30 -26.60
CA SER A 221 -5.51 8.46 -26.82
C SER A 221 -6.21 9.16 -25.64
N ILE A 222 -5.60 9.13 -24.45
CA ILE A 222 -6.07 9.74 -23.21
C ILE A 222 -5.78 11.24 -23.09
N LEU A 223 -5.02 11.86 -24.01
CA LEU A 223 -4.54 13.23 -23.85
C LEU A 223 -5.67 14.23 -23.55
N ASN A 224 -6.80 14.09 -24.24
CA ASN A 224 -7.97 14.95 -24.07
C ASN A 224 -8.78 14.66 -22.79
N LEU A 225 -8.46 13.59 -22.08
CA LEU A 225 -9.12 13.17 -20.83
C LEU A 225 -8.33 13.60 -19.59
N ILE A 226 -7.07 14.05 -19.76
CA ILE A 226 -6.26 14.54 -18.65
C ILE A 226 -6.90 15.81 -18.08
N ASP A 227 -7.06 15.85 -16.75
CA ASP A 227 -7.75 16.89 -15.97
C ASP A 227 -9.26 17.00 -16.18
N VAL A 228 -9.87 16.08 -16.94
CA VAL A 228 -11.33 16.00 -17.05
C VAL A 228 -11.89 15.28 -15.83
N TYR A 229 -12.76 15.96 -15.09
CA TYR A 229 -13.46 15.39 -13.95
C TYR A 229 -14.87 15.99 -13.79
N PRO A 230 -15.90 15.17 -13.52
CA PRO A 230 -15.87 13.71 -13.47
C PRO A 230 -15.77 13.08 -14.87
N LEU A 231 -15.12 11.91 -14.95
CA LEU A 231 -15.14 11.06 -16.15
C LEU A 231 -16.38 10.15 -16.12
N GLU A 232 -17.09 10.09 -17.24
CA GLU A 232 -18.33 9.31 -17.38
C GLU A 232 -18.30 8.41 -18.62
N GLY A 233 -19.07 7.31 -18.56
CA GLY A 233 -19.29 6.40 -19.69
C GLY A 233 -18.00 5.94 -20.38
N GLN A 234 -17.90 6.21 -21.69
CA GLN A 234 -16.77 5.79 -22.53
C GLN A 234 -15.45 6.48 -22.17
N ASP A 235 -15.50 7.72 -21.69
CA ASP A 235 -14.29 8.44 -21.29
C ASP A 235 -13.68 7.83 -20.02
N TYR A 236 -14.54 7.38 -19.09
CA TYR A 236 -14.10 6.63 -17.91
C TYR A 236 -13.46 5.29 -18.30
N LEU A 237 -14.12 4.51 -19.17
CA LEU A 237 -13.59 3.24 -19.66
C LEU A 237 -12.22 3.41 -20.33
N LYS A 238 -12.12 4.41 -21.22
CA LYS A 238 -10.88 4.71 -21.96
C LYS A 238 -9.75 5.16 -21.05
N MET A 239 -10.03 5.98 -20.02
CA MET A 239 -9.05 6.32 -19.00
C MET A 239 -8.59 5.07 -18.24
N ALA A 240 -9.55 4.25 -17.79
CA ALA A 240 -9.27 3.04 -17.03
C ALA A 240 -8.46 1.99 -17.80
N ASP A 241 -8.65 1.88 -19.11
CA ASP A 241 -7.89 0.97 -19.97
C ASP A 241 -6.42 1.37 -20.12
N HIS A 242 -6.14 2.67 -20.08
CA HIS A 242 -4.84 3.23 -20.47
C HIS A 242 -4.02 3.80 -19.31
N LEU A 243 -4.64 4.15 -18.18
CA LEU A 243 -3.95 4.59 -16.97
C LEU A 243 -3.31 3.39 -16.25
N ILE A 244 -1.98 3.34 -16.26
CA ILE A 244 -1.18 2.25 -15.71
C ILE A 244 -1.01 2.40 -14.20
N SER A 245 -0.54 3.56 -13.78
CA SER A 245 -0.13 3.82 -12.40
C SER A 245 -0.24 5.29 -12.06
N ILE A 246 -0.59 5.58 -10.81
CA ILE A 246 -0.43 6.90 -10.19
C ILE A 246 0.53 6.75 -9.02
N SER A 247 1.62 7.51 -9.03
CA SER A 247 2.52 7.69 -7.88
C SER A 247 2.37 9.12 -7.38
N SER A 248 1.84 9.26 -6.18
CA SER A 248 1.58 10.56 -5.58
C SER A 248 2.84 11.14 -4.91
N PHE A 249 2.84 12.44 -4.64
CA PHE A 249 3.98 13.10 -3.99
C PHE A 249 4.13 12.73 -2.51
N ASP A 250 3.04 12.33 -1.85
CA ASP A 250 2.99 11.96 -0.43
C ASP A 250 3.23 10.46 -0.18
N ALA A 251 3.22 9.66 -1.24
CA ALA A 251 3.53 8.23 -1.21
C ALA A 251 4.48 7.87 -2.38
N SER A 252 5.63 8.53 -2.45
CA SER A 252 6.55 8.45 -3.60
C SER A 252 7.18 7.08 -3.83
N GLU A 253 7.23 6.23 -2.80
CA GLU A 253 7.72 4.85 -2.87
C GLU A 253 6.62 3.84 -3.21
N ASP A 254 5.37 4.30 -3.31
CA ASP A 254 4.21 3.50 -3.67
C ASP A 254 3.62 3.91 -5.03
N SER A 255 2.83 3.01 -5.59
CA SER A 255 2.15 3.18 -6.85
C SER A 255 0.75 2.59 -6.77
N SER A 256 -0.25 3.41 -7.08
CA SER A 256 -1.62 2.98 -7.27
C SER A 256 -1.76 2.38 -8.66
N TRP A 257 -1.80 1.05 -8.75
CA TRP A 257 -1.90 0.32 -10.01
C TRP A 257 -3.34 0.26 -10.53
N TYR A 258 -3.53 0.63 -11.80
CA TYR A 258 -4.82 0.62 -12.48
C TYR A 258 -5.97 1.23 -11.65
N PRO A 259 -5.80 2.46 -11.11
CA PRO A 259 -6.68 2.99 -10.08
C PRO A 259 -8.11 3.26 -10.57
N CYS A 260 -8.29 3.43 -11.89
CA CYS A 260 -9.59 3.59 -12.50
C CYS A 260 -10.28 2.26 -12.88
N GLN A 261 -9.65 1.12 -12.65
CA GLN A 261 -10.28 -0.19 -12.86
C GLN A 261 -10.92 -0.67 -11.56
N ASN A 262 -12.00 0.03 -11.16
CA ASN A 262 -12.76 -0.20 -9.94
C ASN A 262 -14.19 -0.68 -10.23
N PHE A 263 -15.08 -0.75 -9.23
CA PHE A 263 -16.46 -1.22 -9.42
C PHE A 263 -17.21 -0.49 -10.56
N LYS A 264 -17.01 0.83 -10.72
CA LYS A 264 -17.60 1.62 -11.82
C LYS A 264 -17.09 1.13 -13.18
N TYR A 265 -15.81 0.78 -13.31
CA TYR A 265 -15.27 0.21 -14.55
C TYR A 265 -15.95 -1.12 -14.91
N ASN A 266 -16.19 -1.96 -13.90
CA ASN A 266 -16.88 -3.24 -14.09
C ASN A 266 -18.36 -3.04 -14.48
N GLU A 267 -19.07 -2.14 -13.81
CA GLU A 267 -20.47 -1.80 -14.12
C GLU A 267 -20.64 -1.24 -15.55
N LEU A 268 -19.65 -0.49 -16.03
CA LEU A 268 -19.61 0.03 -17.40
C LEU A 268 -19.19 -1.01 -18.46
N GLY A 269 -18.90 -2.26 -18.06
CA GLY A 269 -18.53 -3.35 -18.97
C GLY A 269 -17.05 -3.38 -19.37
N GLY A 270 -16.17 -2.83 -18.53
CA GLY A 270 -14.73 -2.86 -18.73
C GLY A 270 -14.15 -4.27 -18.80
N LYS A 271 -13.19 -4.50 -19.71
CA LYS A 271 -12.69 -5.84 -20.05
C LYS A 271 -11.24 -6.11 -19.63
N ASN A 272 -10.46 -5.07 -19.35
CA ASN A 272 -9.04 -5.14 -19.09
C ASN A 272 -8.73 -5.13 -17.58
N TRP A 273 -9.54 -5.84 -16.78
CA TRP A 273 -9.44 -5.79 -15.32
C TRP A 273 -8.06 -6.15 -14.79
N LYS A 274 -7.46 -5.17 -14.12
CA LYS A 274 -6.10 -5.09 -13.59
C LYS A 274 -5.03 -5.59 -14.56
N LYS A 275 -5.26 -5.42 -15.87
CA LYS A 275 -4.47 -5.97 -17.00
C LYS A 275 -4.06 -7.43 -16.84
N THR A 276 -4.87 -8.20 -16.11
CA THR A 276 -4.75 -9.65 -16.02
C THR A 276 -5.71 -10.24 -17.05
N PRO A 277 -5.33 -11.27 -17.83
CA PRO A 277 -6.33 -12.05 -18.54
C PRO A 277 -7.27 -12.62 -17.47
N ILE A 278 -8.56 -12.31 -17.56
CA ILE A 278 -9.57 -13.03 -16.75
C ILE A 278 -9.35 -14.51 -17.06
N LYS A 279 -9.04 -15.30 -16.03
CA LYS A 279 -8.82 -16.75 -16.14
C LYS A 279 -10.05 -17.45 -16.70
#